data_AF-A0A7S1MH29-F1
#
_entry.id   AF-A0A7S1MH29-F1
#
_cell.length_a   1.000
_cell.length_b   1.000
_cell.length_c   1.000
_cell.angle_alpha   90.00
_cell.angle_beta   90.00
_cell.angle_gamma   90.00
#
_symmetry.space_group_name_H-M   'P 1'
#
loop_
_entity.id
_entity.type
_entity.pdbx_description
1 polymer ?
#
loop_
_entity_poly.entity_id
_entity_poly.type
_entity_poly.pdbx_seq_one_letter_code
_entity_poly.pdbx_strand_id
1 'polypeptide(L)'
;VGWASISSRLAVGKDARSFGYGGTAMKASGGKFEPYGENFEGRPGAVIGCLIDRRNPQWQSISFSLDGRNLGVAFSIAEELADVPLFPVVCGRGGWRARCRSAQLAFPEPGHRPLAEALAEGEAVAGPAGILEPPTGRPIGDDRSAVQPG
;
A
#
# COMPACT_ATOMS: atom_id res chain seq x y z
N VAL A 1 0.51 5.17 0.45
CA VAL A 1 -0.62 4.18 0.54
C VAL A 1 -0.10 2.81 0.18
N GLY A 2 -0.80 1.74 0.52
CA GLY A 2 -0.43 0.39 0.07
C GLY A 2 -0.99 -0.72 0.93
N TRP A 3 -0.20 -1.78 1.12
CA TRP A 3 -0.60 -3.02 1.80
C TRP A 3 0.42 -3.41 2.87
N ALA A 4 -0.03 -3.92 4.02
CA ALA A 4 0.87 -4.43 5.06
C ALA A 4 0.25 -5.58 5.88
N SER A 5 1.10 -6.47 6.39
CA SER A 5 0.70 -7.49 7.37
C SER A 5 0.40 -6.84 8.72
N ILE A 6 -0.50 -7.43 9.51
CA ILE A 6 -0.74 -7.03 10.92
C ILE A 6 0.53 -7.12 11.79
N SER A 7 1.46 -8.00 11.42
CA SER A 7 2.75 -8.17 12.11
C SER A 7 3.80 -7.12 11.69
N SER A 8 3.47 -6.22 10.76
CA SER A 8 4.33 -5.10 10.36
C SER A 8 4.52 -4.15 11.54
N ARG A 9 5.77 -3.75 11.79
CA ARG A 9 6.17 -3.11 13.05
C ARG A 9 6.25 -1.58 12.99
N LEU A 10 6.13 -0.95 11.82
CA LEU A 10 6.46 0.48 11.63
C LEU A 10 5.68 1.11 10.45
N ALA A 11 6.03 2.37 10.12
CA ALA A 11 5.56 3.06 8.91
C ALA A 11 5.73 2.19 7.64
N VAL A 12 4.74 2.24 6.75
CA VAL A 12 4.65 1.42 5.53
C VAL A 12 5.94 1.50 4.70
N GLY A 13 6.45 0.35 4.28
CA GLY A 13 7.62 0.21 3.41
C GLY A 13 8.95 0.06 4.16
N LYS A 14 8.95 0.11 5.50
CA LYS A 14 10.16 -0.01 6.33
C LYS A 14 10.47 -1.43 6.82
N ASP A 15 9.56 -2.36 6.57
CA ASP A 15 9.81 -3.79 6.79
C ASP A 15 9.45 -4.58 5.54
N ALA A 16 9.90 -5.84 5.47
CA ALA A 16 9.63 -6.73 4.34
C ALA A 16 8.16 -7.17 4.23
N ARG A 17 7.30 -6.74 5.17
CA ARG A 17 5.88 -7.13 5.24
C ARG A 17 4.94 -5.96 4.94
N SER A 18 5.48 -4.86 4.42
CA SER A 18 4.75 -3.67 4.03
C SER A 18 5.23 -3.17 2.68
N PHE A 19 4.27 -2.73 1.86
CA PHE A 19 4.44 -2.37 0.47
C PHE A 19 3.76 -1.03 0.25
N GLY A 20 4.55 0.03 0.05
CA GLY A 20 4.07 1.39 -0.06
C GLY A 20 4.29 1.99 -1.45
N TYR A 21 3.40 2.86 -1.86
CA TYR A 21 3.58 3.81 -2.96
C TYR A 21 3.28 5.22 -2.44
N GLY A 22 4.22 6.14 -2.67
CA GLY A 22 4.22 7.51 -2.18
C GLY A 22 4.05 8.56 -3.28
N GLY A 23 3.66 9.77 -2.87
CA GLY A 23 3.40 10.90 -3.78
C GLY A 23 4.57 11.27 -4.68
N THR A 24 5.80 11.01 -4.23
CA THR A 24 7.04 11.33 -4.95
C THR A 24 7.42 10.33 -6.04
N ALA A 25 6.48 9.52 -6.54
CA ALA A 25 6.71 8.46 -7.52
C ALA A 25 7.71 7.38 -7.03
N MET A 26 7.61 7.02 -5.75
CA MET A 26 8.47 6.02 -5.12
C MET A 26 7.65 4.87 -4.55
N LYS A 27 8.06 3.64 -4.86
CA LYS A 27 7.61 2.43 -4.16
C LYS A 27 8.58 2.09 -3.03
N ALA A 28 8.08 1.55 -1.92
CA ALA A 28 8.90 1.22 -0.76
C ALA A 28 8.52 -0.13 -0.13
N SER A 29 9.52 -0.97 0.14
CA SER A 29 9.41 -2.21 0.93
C SER A 29 10.77 -2.61 1.50
N GLY A 30 10.81 -3.22 2.69
CA GLY A 30 12.06 -3.66 3.32
C GLY A 30 13.08 -2.54 3.58
N GLY A 31 12.62 -1.29 3.72
CA GLY A 31 13.49 -0.11 3.86
C GLY A 31 14.10 0.39 2.55
N LYS A 32 13.81 -0.25 1.41
CA LYS A 32 14.26 0.19 0.09
C LYS A 32 13.22 1.10 -0.54
N PHE A 33 13.67 2.16 -1.20
CA PHE A 33 12.84 3.12 -1.92
C PHE A 33 13.30 3.14 -3.37
N GLU A 34 12.39 2.83 -4.30
CA GLU A 34 12.71 2.69 -5.72
C GLU A 34 11.73 3.54 -6.56
N PRO A 35 12.17 4.13 -7.68
CA PRO A 35 11.27 4.83 -8.60
C PRO A 35 10.17 3.91 -9.11
N TYR A 36 8.94 4.41 -9.12
CA TYR A 36 7.77 3.69 -9.63
C TYR A 36 6.60 4.64 -9.95
N GLY A 37 5.94 4.36 -11.07
CA GLY A 37 4.70 5.03 -11.44
C GLY A 37 4.89 6.52 -11.72
N GLU A 38 3.87 7.31 -11.36
CA GLU A 38 3.83 8.76 -11.62
C GLU A 38 3.89 9.56 -10.29
N ASN A 39 4.25 10.84 -10.35
CA ASN A 39 4.22 11.73 -9.18
C ASN A 39 2.79 12.25 -8.96
N PHE A 40 2.32 12.22 -7.72
CA PHE A 40 1.05 12.83 -7.29
C PHE A 40 1.16 13.73 -6.05
N GLU A 41 2.38 14.04 -5.61
CA GLU A 41 2.61 15.03 -4.57
C GLU A 41 2.04 16.40 -5.00
N GLY A 42 1.38 17.09 -4.07
CA GLY A 42 0.76 18.39 -4.36
C GLY A 42 -0.43 18.34 -5.33
N ARG A 43 -1.02 17.16 -5.58
CA ARG A 43 -2.25 17.01 -6.39
C ARG A 43 -3.49 16.71 -5.53
N PRO A 44 -4.19 17.72 -4.99
CA PRO A 44 -5.43 17.53 -4.28
C PRO A 44 -6.45 16.74 -5.11
N GLY A 45 -7.07 15.73 -4.51
CA GLY A 45 -8.10 14.93 -5.16
C GLY A 45 -7.59 13.79 -6.04
N ALA A 46 -6.27 13.62 -6.18
CA ALA A 46 -5.70 12.45 -6.85
C ALA A 46 -6.22 11.15 -6.21
N VAL A 47 -6.65 10.21 -7.04
CA VAL A 47 -7.20 8.92 -6.59
C VAL A 47 -6.18 7.83 -6.88
N ILE A 48 -5.74 7.14 -5.84
CA ILE A 48 -4.84 5.99 -5.96
C ILE A 48 -5.65 4.70 -5.84
N GLY A 49 -5.68 3.91 -6.91
CA GLY A 49 -6.09 2.51 -6.84
C GLY A 49 -4.98 1.69 -6.20
N CYS A 50 -5.31 0.90 -5.19
CA CYS A 50 -4.38 -0.03 -4.54
C CYS A 50 -4.87 -1.44 -4.85
N LEU A 51 -4.16 -2.16 -5.71
CA LEU A 51 -4.58 -3.48 -6.19
C LEU A 51 -3.68 -4.55 -5.58
N ILE A 52 -4.25 -5.73 -5.37
CA ILE A 52 -3.54 -6.93 -4.98
C ILE A 52 -4.11 -8.11 -5.78
N ASP A 53 -3.24 -8.87 -6.42
CA ASP A 53 -3.60 -10.09 -7.16
C ASP A 53 -2.98 -11.29 -6.47
N ARG A 54 -3.84 -12.19 -5.97
CA ARG A 54 -3.47 -13.45 -5.32
C ARG A 54 -4.02 -14.68 -6.03
N ARG A 55 -4.55 -14.54 -7.24
CA ARG A 55 -5.23 -15.63 -7.97
C ARG A 55 -4.27 -16.74 -8.36
N ASN A 56 -3.01 -16.39 -8.64
CA ASN A 56 -1.96 -17.33 -8.97
C ASN A 56 -1.07 -17.54 -7.73
N PRO A 57 -1.05 -18.73 -7.12
CA PRO A 57 -0.26 -18.99 -5.92
C PRO A 57 1.25 -18.91 -6.18
N GLN A 58 1.72 -19.12 -7.41
CA GLN A 58 3.13 -18.98 -7.79
C GLN A 58 3.53 -17.53 -8.10
N TRP A 59 2.57 -16.66 -8.42
CA TRP A 59 2.86 -15.28 -8.82
C TRP A 59 1.79 -14.32 -8.30
N GLN A 60 2.00 -13.83 -7.10
CA GLN A 60 1.14 -12.83 -6.46
C GLN A 60 1.79 -11.45 -6.58
N SER A 61 0.98 -10.41 -6.79
CA SER A 61 1.50 -9.08 -7.06
C SER A 61 0.69 -7.95 -6.42
N ILE A 62 1.35 -6.81 -6.23
CA ILE A 62 0.74 -5.54 -5.85
C ILE A 62 1.00 -4.56 -6.97
N SER A 63 -0.03 -3.82 -7.37
CA SER A 63 0.06 -2.75 -8.35
C SER A 63 -0.78 -1.55 -7.91
N PHE A 64 -0.55 -0.41 -8.55
CA PHE A 64 -1.26 0.82 -8.27
C PHE A 64 -1.80 1.43 -9.56
N SER A 65 -2.85 2.24 -9.42
CA SER A 65 -3.32 3.14 -10.47
C SER A 65 -3.44 4.55 -9.96
N LEU A 66 -3.26 5.53 -10.84
CA LEU A 66 -3.43 6.96 -10.55
C LEU A 66 -4.52 7.52 -11.46
N ASP A 67 -5.60 7.99 -10.86
CA ASP A 67 -6.79 8.51 -11.56
C ASP A 67 -7.31 7.54 -12.64
N GLY A 68 -7.31 6.24 -12.31
CA GLY A 68 -7.74 5.15 -13.20
C GLY A 68 -6.71 4.72 -14.25
N ARG A 69 -5.52 5.31 -14.28
CA ARG A 69 -4.41 4.83 -15.14
C ARG A 69 -3.56 3.81 -14.40
N ASN A 70 -3.48 2.59 -14.93
CA ASN A 70 -2.64 1.53 -14.40
C ASN A 70 -1.15 1.90 -14.49
N LEU A 71 -0.41 1.81 -13.38
CA LEU A 71 1.01 2.17 -13.29
C LEU A 71 1.95 0.96 -13.41
N GLY A 72 1.42 -0.21 -13.74
CA GLY A 72 2.16 -1.47 -13.78
C GLY A 72 2.41 -2.08 -12.39
N VAL A 73 3.13 -3.20 -12.37
CA VAL A 73 3.38 -3.95 -11.13
C VAL A 73 4.37 -3.22 -10.21
N ALA A 74 3.87 -2.89 -9.01
CA ALA A 74 4.55 -2.58 -7.76
C ALA A 74 5.65 -3.57 -7.38
N PHE A 75 5.14 -4.71 -6.94
CA PHE A 75 5.88 -5.68 -6.16
C PHE A 75 5.42 -7.06 -6.57
N SER A 76 6.36 -7.99 -6.68
CA SER A 76 6.06 -9.40 -6.55
C SER A 76 6.03 -9.72 -5.05
N ILE A 77 4.96 -10.37 -4.59
CA ILE A 77 4.87 -10.81 -3.20
C ILE A 77 5.76 -12.04 -3.04
N ALA A 78 6.59 -12.05 -2.00
CA ALA A 78 7.45 -13.19 -1.69
C ALA A 78 6.62 -14.40 -1.24
N GLU A 79 7.11 -15.61 -1.51
CA GLU A 79 6.39 -16.87 -1.22
C GLU A 79 6.02 -16.98 0.27
N GLU A 80 6.86 -16.47 1.17
CA GLU A 80 6.63 -16.46 2.62
C GLU A 80 5.45 -15.57 3.05
N LEU A 81 4.94 -14.73 2.14
CA LEU A 81 3.78 -13.86 2.33
C LEU A 81 2.58 -14.25 1.45
N ALA A 82 2.69 -15.34 0.69
CA ALA A 82 1.66 -15.82 -0.23
C ALA A 82 0.33 -16.11 0.46
N ASP A 83 0.39 -16.64 1.69
CA ASP A 83 -0.79 -16.97 2.52
C ASP A 83 -0.95 -16.02 3.72
N VAL A 84 -0.15 -14.96 3.79
CA VAL A 84 -0.23 -13.97 4.86
C VAL A 84 -1.22 -12.86 4.48
N PRO A 85 -2.29 -12.63 5.26
CA PRO A 85 -3.19 -11.51 5.04
C PRO A 85 -2.44 -10.17 5.03
N LEU A 86 -2.73 -9.36 4.00
CA LEU A 86 -2.28 -7.98 3.91
C LEU A 86 -3.50 -7.07 3.95
N PHE A 87 -3.37 -5.99 4.72
CA PHE A 87 -4.43 -5.02 4.97
C PHE A 87 -4.09 -3.69 4.27
N PRO A 88 -5.10 -2.94 3.77
CA PRO A 88 -4.87 -1.62 3.25
C PRO A 88 -4.28 -0.69 4.31
N VAL A 89 -3.26 0.08 3.93
CA VAL A 89 -2.58 1.01 4.82
C VAL A 89 -2.40 2.39 4.18
N VAL A 90 -2.56 3.42 5.00
CA VAL A 90 -2.28 4.82 4.63
C VAL A 90 -1.44 5.46 5.73
N CYS A 91 -0.39 6.17 5.31
CA CYS A 91 0.46 6.95 6.19
C CYS A 91 0.99 8.17 5.42
N GLY A 92 1.26 9.25 6.14
CA GLY A 92 1.78 10.48 5.57
C GLY A 92 2.39 11.38 6.65
N ARG A 93 3.20 12.35 6.22
CA ARG A 93 3.84 13.35 7.09
C ARG A 93 3.14 14.70 6.88
N GLY A 94 2.95 15.47 7.95
CA GLY A 94 2.34 16.80 7.89
C GLY A 94 0.81 16.77 7.78
N GLY A 95 0.21 17.86 7.30
CA GLY A 95 -1.23 17.99 7.13
C GLY A 95 -1.71 17.36 5.83
N TRP A 96 -2.47 16.27 5.92
CA TRP A 96 -3.07 15.60 4.76
C TRP A 96 -4.46 15.05 5.13
N ARG A 97 -5.27 14.78 4.10
CA ARG A 97 -6.58 14.15 4.23
C ARG A 97 -6.73 13.11 3.13
N ALA A 98 -7.18 11.91 3.51
CA ALA A 98 -7.55 10.88 2.56
C ALA A 98 -8.99 10.42 2.85
N ARG A 99 -9.71 10.02 1.80
CA ARG A 99 -10.95 9.26 1.91
C ARG A 99 -10.68 7.86 1.39
N CYS A 100 -10.66 6.88 2.27
CA CYS A 100 -10.48 5.48 1.91
C CYS A 100 -11.83 4.85 1.56
N ARG A 101 -11.88 4.08 0.47
CA ARG A 101 -13.06 3.36 0.02
C ARG A 101 -12.67 1.91 -0.27
N SER A 102 -13.43 0.96 0.26
CA SER A 102 -13.31 -0.47 -0.05
C SER A 102 -14.43 -0.97 -0.98
N ALA A 103 -15.42 -0.12 -1.25
CA ALA A 103 -16.54 -0.31 -2.16
C ALA A 103 -16.85 1.01 -2.89
N GLN A 104 -17.65 0.96 -3.97
CA GLN A 104 -18.04 2.14 -4.75
C GLN A 104 -16.81 2.97 -5.19
N LEU A 105 -15.87 2.29 -5.85
CA LEU A 105 -14.59 2.87 -6.27
C LEU A 105 -14.81 3.92 -7.36
N ALA A 106 -14.06 5.03 -7.32
CA ALA A 106 -14.14 6.06 -8.35
C ALA A 106 -13.63 5.57 -9.70
N PHE A 107 -12.62 4.69 -9.67
CA PHE A 107 -12.05 4.03 -10.84
C PHE A 107 -11.96 2.52 -10.55
N PRO A 108 -13.01 1.74 -10.81
CA PRO A 108 -12.94 0.28 -10.75
C PRO A 108 -11.96 -0.25 -11.81
N GLU A 109 -11.11 -1.19 -11.41
CA GLU A 109 -10.07 -1.77 -12.29
C GLU A 109 -10.59 -3.08 -12.90
N PRO A 110 -10.62 -3.22 -14.24
CA PRO A 110 -11.03 -4.46 -14.90
C PRO A 110 -10.28 -5.68 -14.36
N GLY A 111 -11.00 -6.77 -14.13
CA GLY A 111 -10.43 -8.01 -13.59
C GLY A 111 -10.08 -7.99 -12.11
N HIS A 112 -10.40 -6.91 -11.38
CA HIS A 112 -10.35 -6.83 -9.93
C HIS A 112 -11.75 -6.58 -9.36
N ARG A 113 -11.96 -6.99 -8.11
CA ARG A 113 -13.19 -6.72 -7.37
C ARG A 113 -12.91 -5.82 -6.17
N PRO A 114 -13.86 -4.98 -5.71
CA PRO A 114 -13.71 -4.20 -4.50
C PRO A 114 -13.42 -5.07 -3.27
N LEU A 115 -12.56 -4.59 -2.37
CA LEU A 115 -12.15 -5.34 -1.18
C LEU A 115 -13.35 -5.70 -0.27
N ALA A 116 -14.37 -4.85 -0.21
CA ALA A 116 -15.58 -5.13 0.57
C ALA A 116 -16.37 -6.34 0.02
N GLU A 117 -16.37 -6.54 -1.30
CA GLU A 117 -17.02 -7.69 -1.94
C GLU A 117 -16.22 -8.96 -1.68
N ALA A 118 -14.89 -8.91 -1.84
CA ALA A 118 -14.01 -10.04 -1.50
C ALA A 118 -14.16 -10.47 -0.03
N LEU A 119 -14.35 -9.52 0.89
CA LEU A 119 -14.64 -9.82 2.30
C LEU A 119 -16.02 -10.48 2.48
N ALA A 120 -17.05 -9.97 1.82
CA ALA A 120 -18.41 -10.52 1.91
C ALA A 120 -18.50 -11.96 1.37
N GLU A 121 -17.65 -12.31 0.40
CA GLU A 121 -17.57 -13.64 -0.22
C GLU A 121 -16.62 -14.60 0.51
N GLY A 122 -15.93 -14.14 1.57
CA GLY A 122 -14.98 -14.96 2.33
C GLY A 122 -13.62 -15.15 1.66
N GLU A 123 -13.31 -14.38 0.62
CA GLU A 123 -11.99 -14.36 -0.04
C GLU A 123 -11.00 -13.39 0.62
N ALA A 124 -11.45 -12.60 1.60
CA ALA A 124 -10.61 -11.76 2.43
C ALA A 124 -10.94 -11.96 3.92
N VAL A 125 -10.00 -11.58 4.79
CA VAL A 125 -10.19 -11.61 6.23
C VAL A 125 -10.35 -10.20 6.78
N ALA A 126 -11.19 -10.05 7.81
CA ALA A 126 -11.33 -8.79 8.51
C ALA A 126 -10.03 -8.41 9.22
N GLY A 127 -9.69 -7.12 9.21
CA GLY A 127 -8.63 -6.60 10.06
C GLY A 127 -8.98 -6.69 11.54
N PRO A 128 -7.98 -6.56 12.44
CA PRO A 128 -8.24 -6.55 13.88
C PRO A 128 -9.27 -5.48 14.23
N ALA A 129 -10.34 -5.89 14.91
CA ALA A 129 -11.39 -5.02 15.40
C ALA A 129 -10.88 -4.28 16.67
N GLY A 130 -10.17 -3.19 16.48
CA GLY A 130 -9.71 -2.32 17.55
C GLY A 130 -9.49 -0.91 17.06
N ILE A 131 -9.47 0.06 17.96
CA ILE A 131 -8.96 1.39 17.66
C ILE A 131 -7.53 1.19 17.15
N LEU A 132 -7.31 1.42 15.86
CA LEU A 132 -5.98 1.63 15.31
C LEU A 132 -5.49 2.94 15.90
N GLU A 133 -5.04 2.91 17.16
CA GLU A 133 -4.16 3.95 17.63
C GLU A 133 -2.93 3.83 16.73
N PRO A 134 -2.61 4.86 15.91
CA PRO A 134 -1.36 4.81 15.20
C PRO A 134 -0.29 4.57 16.27
N PRO A 135 0.54 3.51 16.15
CA PRO A 135 1.57 3.24 17.14
C PRO A 135 2.30 4.55 17.35
N THR A 136 2.45 4.98 18.61
CA THR A 136 2.99 6.30 18.97
C THR A 136 4.30 6.46 18.24
N GLY A 137 4.24 7.11 17.08
CA GLY A 137 5.37 7.20 16.19
C GLY A 137 6.34 8.09 16.91
N ARG A 138 7.47 7.55 17.38
CA ARG A 138 8.58 8.42 17.73
C ARG A 138 8.85 9.26 16.48
N PRO A 139 8.95 10.59 16.60
CA PRO A 139 9.38 11.43 15.49
C PRO A 139 10.63 10.78 14.91
N ILE A 140 10.55 10.38 13.64
CA ILE A 140 11.73 9.97 12.91
C ILE A 140 12.51 11.27 12.74
N GLY A 141 13.45 11.51 13.64
CA GLY A 141 14.42 12.59 13.52
C GLY A 141 15.03 12.51 12.13
N ASP A 142 15.30 13.67 11.54
CA ASP A 142 15.88 13.83 10.21
C ASP A 142 17.27 13.20 10.13
N ASP A 143 17.35 11.88 10.17
CA ASP A 143 18.59 11.17 9.90
C ASP A 143 18.74 11.04 8.38
N ARG A 144 19.27 12.12 7.81
CA ARG A 144 19.70 12.20 6.40
C ARG A 144 20.97 11.38 6.14
N SER A 145 21.46 10.56 7.07
CA SER A 145 22.73 9.84 6.91
C SER A 145 22.67 8.56 6.05
N ALA A 146 21.50 8.12 5.58
CA ALA A 146 21.37 6.87 4.83
C ALA A 146 21.02 7.03 3.34
N VAL A 147 21.36 8.16 2.71
CA VAL A 147 21.42 8.26 1.24
C VAL A 147 22.86 8.49 0.85
N GLN A 148 23.60 7.41 0.59
CA GLN A 148 24.84 7.52 -0.18
C GLN A 148 24.45 7.62 -1.66
N PRO A 149 24.85 8.68 -2.38
CA PRO A 149 24.69 8.74 -3.82
C PRO A 149 25.64 7.71 -4.45
N GLY A 150 25.07 6.78 -5.21
CA GLY A 150 25.80 6.02 -6.23
C GLY A 150 25.88 6.83 -7.52
#